data_AF-A0A7K1VNL8-F1
#
_entry.id   AF-A0A7K1VNL8-F1
#
_cell.length_a   1.000
_cell.length_b   1.000
_cell.length_c   1.000
_cell.angle_alpha   90.00
_cell.angle_beta   90.00
_cell.angle_gamma   90.00
#
_symmetry.space_group_name_H-M   'P 1'
#
loop_
_entity.id
_entity.type
_entity.pdbx_description
1 polymer ?
#
loop_
_entity_poly.entity_id
_entity_poly.type
_entity_poly.pdbx_seq_one_letter_code
_entity_poly.pdbx_strand_id
1 'polypeptide(L)' 'MTTDLDVDQVVRDATAAVRKKYPDRAEGVVEAIVRDELTKLLDRPVQDYLSVLTERAAKQRLKRDATT' A
#
# COMPACT_ATOMS: atom_id res chain seq x y z
N MET A 1 -1.89 -6.67 24.08
CA MET A 1 -2.14 -5.28 23.70
C MET A 1 -2.40 -5.29 22.22
N THR A 2 -3.67 -5.18 21.82
CA THR A 2 -4.08 -5.13 20.42
C THR A 2 -3.55 -3.83 19.86
N THR A 3 -2.61 -3.89 18.92
CA THR A 3 -2.18 -2.72 18.18
C THR A 3 -3.43 -2.16 17.51
N ASP A 4 -3.91 -1.03 18.01
CA ASP A 4 -4.97 -0.25 17.39
C ASP A 4 -4.35 0.27 16.09
N LEU A 5 -4.38 -0.58 15.07
CA LEU A 5 -3.78 -0.32 13.78
C LEU A 5 -4.62 0.79 13.15
N ASP A 6 -4.18 2.02 13.32
CA ASP A 6 -4.83 3.19 12.74
C ASP A 6 -4.70 3.09 11.22
N VAL A 7 -5.73 2.50 10.59
CA VAL A 7 -5.79 2.20 9.16
C VAL A 7 -5.55 3.49 8.35
N ASP A 8 -6.06 4.62 8.84
CA ASP A 8 -5.86 5.91 8.19
C ASP A 8 -4.41 6.39 8.31
N GLN A 9 -3.73 6.11 9.41
CA GLN A 9 -2.29 6.37 9.54
C GLN A 9 -1.47 5.51 8.57
N VAL A 10 -1.80 4.22 8.44
CA VAL A 10 -1.13 3.31 7.49
C VAL A 10 -1.33 3.77 6.05
N VAL A 11 -2.55 4.18 5.69
CA VAL A 11 -2.86 4.70 4.36
C VAL A 11 -2.06 5.98 4.07
N ARG A 12 -1.96 6.91 5.03
CA ARG A 12 -1.16 8.14 4.88
C ARG A 12 0.32 7.84 4.63
N ASP A 13 0.91 6.99 5.47
CA ASP A 13 2.34 6.66 5.40
C ASP A 13 2.69 5.90 4.12
N ALA A 14 1.85 4.93 3.74
CA ALA A 14 2.02 4.19 2.49
C ALA A 14 1.82 5.09 1.26
N THR A 15 0.83 5.99 1.27
CA THR A 15 0.59 6.95 0.17
C THR A 15 1.79 7.88 -0.01
N ALA A 16 2.34 8.41 1.09
CA ALA A 16 3.54 9.26 1.05
C ALA A 16 4.77 8.51 0.50
N ALA A 17 4.98 7.26 0.92
CA ALA A 17 6.07 6.42 0.43
C ALA A 17 5.93 6.09 -1.06
N VAL A 18 4.71 5.76 -1.52
CA VAL A 18 4.43 5.45 -2.93
C VAL A 18 4.58 6.70 -3.78
N ARG A 19 4.11 7.88 -3.34
CA ARG A 19 4.28 9.15 -4.06
C ARG A 19 5.73 9.57 -4.22
N LYS A 20 6.61 9.30 -3.25
CA LYS A 20 8.06 9.53 -3.42
C LYS A 20 8.65 8.75 -4.60
N LYS A 21 8.08 7.58 -4.90
CA LYS A 21 8.54 6.70 -5.97
C LYS A 21 7.78 6.88 -7.29
N TYR A 22 6.55 7.39 -7.22
CA TYR A 22 5.67 7.65 -8.36
C TYR A 22 5.09 9.07 -8.28
N PRO A 23 5.94 10.12 -8.43
CA PRO A 23 5.50 11.51 -8.30
C PRO A 23 4.51 11.93 -9.39
N ASP A 24 4.51 11.26 -10.55
CA ASP A 24 3.62 11.53 -11.69
C ASP A 24 2.18 11.02 -11.49
N ARG A 25 1.90 10.27 -10.42
CA ARG A 25 0.56 9.74 -10.12
C ARG A 25 -0.19 10.69 -9.20
N ALA A 26 -1.44 10.97 -9.55
CA ALA A 26 -2.34 11.77 -8.73
C ALA A 26 -2.59 11.11 -7.37
N GLU A 27 -2.60 11.92 -6.31
CA GLU A 27 -2.70 11.46 -4.92
C GLU A 27 -3.93 10.60 -4.67
N GLY A 28 -5.11 10.99 -5.16
CA GLY A 28 -6.33 10.20 -5.00
C GLY A 28 -6.29 8.83 -5.69
N VAL A 29 -5.51 8.68 -6.76
CA VAL A 29 -5.29 7.37 -7.42
C VAL A 29 -4.36 6.50 -6.58
N VAL A 30 -3.31 7.09 -6.00
CA VAL A 30 -2.39 6.37 -5.12
C VAL A 30 -3.08 5.93 -3.83
N GLU A 31 -3.87 6.81 -3.20
CA GLU A 31 -4.61 6.50 -1.98
C GLU A 31 -5.62 5.38 -2.20
N ALA A 32 -6.38 5.41 -3.31
CA ALA A 32 -7.34 4.35 -3.63
C ALA A 32 -6.65 2.98 -3.80
N ILE A 33 -5.50 2.94 -4.47
CA ILE A 33 -4.71 1.71 -4.63
C ILE A 33 -4.17 1.22 -3.29
N VAL A 34 -3.64 2.12 -2.46
CA VAL A 34 -3.12 1.80 -1.13
C VAL A 34 -4.22 1.22 -0.24
N ARG A 35 -5.42 1.81 -0.25
CA ARG A 35 -6.56 1.35 0.54
C ARG A 35 -7.06 -0.01 0.06
N ASP A 36 -7.17 -0.23 -1.25
CA ASP A 36 -7.60 -1.52 -1.83
C ASP A 36 -6.61 -2.66 -1.50
N GLU A 37 -5.31 -2.38 -1.58
CA GLU A 37 -4.30 -3.37 -1.18
C GLU A 37 -4.28 -3.61 0.33
N LEU A 38 -4.48 -2.58 1.15
CA LEU A 38 -4.60 -2.71 2.60
C LEU A 38 -5.81 -3.58 2.99
N THR A 39 -6.96 -3.41 2.32
CA THR A 39 -8.15 -4.24 2.55
C THR A 39 -7.90 -5.72 2.24
N LYS A 40 -7.17 -6.04 1.17
CA LYS A 40 -6.78 -7.44 0.83
C LYS A 40 -5.84 -8.06 1.87
N LEU A 41 -5.20 -7.22 2.65
CA LEU A 41 -4.19 -7.59 3.64
C LEU A 41 -4.78 -7.68 5.04
N LEU A 42 -5.85 -6.95 5.34
CA LEU A 42 -6.63 -7.09 6.57
C LEU A 42 -7.24 -8.50 6.75
N ASP A 43 -7.47 -9.24 5.66
CA ASP A 43 -7.96 -10.63 5.68
C ASP A 43 -6.85 -11.65 6.03
N ARG A 44 -5.60 -11.21 6.22
CA ARG A 44 -4.47 -12.08 6.62
C ARG A 44 -4.13 -11.87 8.09
N PRO A 45 -3.86 -12.95 8.85
CA PRO A 45 -3.63 -12.89 10.30
C PRO A 45 -2.27 -12.26 10.71
N VAL A 46 -1.62 -11.48 9.84
CA VAL A 46 -0.27 -10.98 10.05
C VAL A 46 -0.22 -9.47 9.86
N GLN A 47 -0.69 -8.72 10.86
CA GLN A 47 -0.75 -7.25 10.84
C GLN A 47 0.62 -6.58 10.65
N ASP A 48 1.70 -7.14 11.20
CA ASP A 48 3.06 -6.58 11.06
C ASP A 48 3.71 -6.79 9.67
N TYR A 49 3.20 -7.73 8.87
CA TYR A 49 3.74 -8.00 7.53
C TYR A 49 2.94 -7.33 6.41
N LEU A 50 1.81 -6.69 6.71
CA LEU A 50 0.95 -6.09 5.68
C LEU A 50 1.71 -5.02 4.90
N SER A 51 2.39 -4.09 5.58
CA SER A 51 3.18 -3.03 4.91
C SER A 51 4.23 -3.58 3.93
N VAL A 52 4.94 -4.64 4.31
CA VAL A 52 5.98 -5.26 3.47
C VAL A 52 5.36 -6.05 2.31
N LEU A 53 4.24 -6.74 2.55
CA LEU A 53 3.53 -7.49 1.53
C LEU A 53 2.84 -6.56 0.52
N THR A 54 2.23 -5.45 0.97
CA THR A 54 1.70 -4.38 0.11
C THR A 54 2.80 -3.82 -0.77
N GLU A 55 3.92 -3.45 -0.17
CA GLU A 55 5.02 -2.83 -0.90
C GLU A 55 5.59 -3.76 -1.96
N ARG A 56 5.74 -5.05 -1.62
CA ARG A 56 6.23 -6.07 -2.56
C ARG A 56 5.23 -6.33 -3.70
N ALA A 57 3.95 -6.43 -3.40
CA ALA A 57 2.89 -6.64 -4.38
C ALA A 57 2.79 -5.45 -5.36
N ALA A 58 2.79 -4.23 -4.83
CA ALA A 58 2.76 -3.00 -5.62
C ALA A 58 3.97 -2.90 -6.56
N LYS A 59 5.18 -3.17 -6.06
CA LYS A 59 6.40 -3.21 -6.89
C LYS A 59 6.32 -4.26 -7.99
N GLN A 60 5.79 -5.44 -7.71
CA GLN A 60 5.66 -6.51 -8.70
C GLN A 60 4.68 -6.15 -9.82
N ARG A 61 3.54 -5.56 -9.46
CA ARG A 61 2.51 -5.16 -10.43
C ARG A 61 3.01 -4.06 -11.36
N LEU A 62 3.64 -3.03 -10.80
CA LEU A 62 4.23 -1.94 -11.57
C LEU A 62 5.39 -2.40 -12.46
N LYS A 63 6.15 -3.42 -12.05
CA LYS A 63 7.17 -4.04 -12.92
C LYS A 63 6.54 -4.79 -14.10
N ARG A 64 5.41 -5.47 -13.90
CA ARG A 64 4.68 -6.15 -14.99
C ARG A 64 4.10 -5.14 -15.98
N ASP A 65 3.49 -4.07 -15.48
CA ASP A 65 2.92 -3.00 -16.33
C ASP A 65 4.00 -2.20 -17.08
N ALA A 66 5.24 -2.10 -16.57
CA ALA A 66 6.34 -1.44 -17.26
C ALA A 66 7.06 -2.31 -18.31
N THR A 67 6.76 -3.61 -18.38
CA THR A 67 7.38 -4.56 -19.32
C THR A 67 6.43 -4.99 -20.44
N THR A 68 5.24 -4.39 -20.52
CA THR A 68 4.25 -4.59 -21.59
C THR A 68 4.08 -3.27 -22.36
#